data_AF-A0A7X8SNS2-F1
#
_entry.id   AF-A0A7X8SNS2-F1
#
_cell.length_a   1.000
_cell.length_b   1.000
_cell.length_c   1.000
_cell.angle_alpha   90.00
_cell.angle_beta   90.00
_cell.angle_gamma   90.00
#
_symmetry.space_group_name_H-M   'P 1'
#
loop_
_entity.id
_entity.type
_entity.pdbx_description
1 polymer ?
#
loop_
_entity_poly.entity_id
_entity_poly.type
_entity_poly.pdbx_seq_one_letter_code
_entity_poly.pdbx_strand_id
1 'polypeptide(L)'
;MKALLTLSIALTLSFSSFADVNDWYFKYIRIIDVELNDHLAQDILQQWVGITEEDNATYLYNLTTKNIFCEFKSGIKTAQIQDVITESGTVHVRLVVNEFVMINVALCKQSGKVIYTKASHI
;
A
#
# COMPACT_ATOMS: atom_id res chain seq x y z
N MET A 1 45.44 42.02 30.01
CA MET A 1 44.52 41.41 29.02
C MET A 1 45.22 40.25 28.35
N LYS A 2 44.82 39.01 28.64
CA LYS A 2 45.23 37.81 27.88
C LYS A 2 43.94 37.08 27.50
N ALA A 3 43.56 37.16 26.23
CA ALA A 3 42.39 36.48 25.71
C ALA A 3 42.76 35.01 25.45
N LEU A 4 42.02 34.11 26.08
CA LEU A 4 42.12 32.67 25.88
C LEU A 4 41.23 32.32 24.66
N LEU A 5 41.82 31.93 23.54
CA LEU A 5 41.12 31.47 22.35
C LEU A 5 40.83 29.97 22.49
N THR A 6 39.59 29.62 22.85
CA THR A 6 39.09 28.25 22.83
C THR A 6 38.71 27.87 21.40
N LEU A 7 39.49 26.99 20.78
CA LEU A 7 39.20 26.42 19.47
C LEU A 7 38.30 25.18 19.63
N SER A 8 36.99 25.35 19.50
CA SER A 8 36.03 24.24 19.45
C SER A 8 35.92 23.74 18.01
N ILE A 9 36.60 22.63 17.70
CA ILE A 9 36.39 21.89 16.45
C ILE A 9 35.07 21.13 16.60
N ALA A 10 33.98 21.71 16.07
CA ALA A 10 32.71 21.01 15.93
C ALA A 10 32.84 20.00 14.78
N LEU A 11 33.11 18.74 15.13
CA LEU A 11 33.05 17.62 14.20
C LEU A 11 31.58 17.39 13.84
N THR A 12 31.10 18.01 12.76
CA THR A 12 29.79 17.67 12.17
C THR A 12 29.92 16.32 11.50
N LEU A 13 29.64 15.25 12.24
CA LEU A 13 29.39 13.93 11.66
C LEU A 13 28.13 14.06 10.81
N SER A 14 28.32 14.14 9.49
CA SER A 14 27.25 13.95 8.53
C SER A 14 26.79 12.50 8.63
N PHE A 15 25.77 12.25 9.44
CA PHE A 15 25.06 10.98 9.42
C PHE A 15 24.31 10.90 8.10
N SER A 16 24.93 10.25 7.11
CA SER A 16 24.19 9.68 5.99
C SER A 16 23.23 8.65 6.59
N SER A 17 21.98 9.04 6.84
CA SER A 17 20.93 8.08 7.14
C SER A 17 20.75 7.24 5.88
N PHE A 18 21.40 6.09 5.82
CA PHE A 18 20.95 5.02 4.95
C PHE A 18 19.56 4.67 5.46
N ALA A 19 18.55 5.17 4.76
CA ALA A 19 17.18 4.80 5.00
C ALA A 19 17.12 3.29 4.92
N ASP A 20 16.78 2.66 6.03
CA ASP A 20 16.34 1.28 6.06
C ASP A 20 15.16 1.21 5.08
N VAL A 21 15.40 0.63 3.89
CA VAL A 21 14.35 0.37 2.91
C VAL A 21 13.53 -0.75 3.54
N ASN A 22 12.65 -0.34 4.45
CA ASN A 22 11.83 -1.23 5.23
C ASN A 22 11.00 -1.99 4.19
N ASP A 23 11.26 -3.27 4.01
CA ASP A 23 10.56 -4.10 3.01
C ASP A 23 9.17 -4.48 3.54
N TRP A 24 8.39 -3.47 3.91
CA TRP A 24 7.05 -3.55 4.51
C TRP A 24 6.07 -4.34 3.63
N TYR A 25 6.36 -4.45 2.33
CA TYR A 25 5.57 -5.21 1.36
C TYR A 25 5.78 -6.73 1.45
N PHE A 26 6.80 -7.23 2.16
CA PHE A 26 6.96 -8.68 2.37
C PHE A 26 5.77 -9.33 3.06
N LYS A 27 4.98 -8.57 3.83
CA LYS A 27 3.74 -9.08 4.43
C LYS A 27 2.73 -9.57 3.38
N TYR A 28 2.70 -8.95 2.20
CA TYR A 28 1.81 -9.36 1.10
C TYR A 28 2.36 -10.57 0.36
N ILE A 29 3.68 -10.64 0.18
CA ILE A 29 4.34 -11.80 -0.45
C ILE A 29 4.04 -13.09 0.33
N ARG A 30 3.99 -13.01 1.67
CA ARG A 30 3.71 -14.15 2.55
C ARG A 30 2.30 -14.73 2.44
N ILE A 31 1.38 -14.01 1.81
CA ILE A 31 -0.03 -14.40 1.68
C ILE A 31 -0.45 -14.47 0.20
N ILE A 32 0.50 -14.53 -0.72
CA ILE A 32 0.22 -14.86 -2.11
C ILE A 32 -0.46 -16.23 -2.16
N ASP A 33 -1.46 -16.35 -3.02
CA ASP A 33 -2.29 -17.54 -3.23
C ASP A 33 -3.09 -18.02 -2.02
N VAL A 34 -3.07 -17.28 -0.90
CA VAL A 34 -3.92 -17.54 0.27
C VAL A 34 -5.29 -16.91 0.03
N GLU A 35 -6.35 -17.73 0.11
CA GLU A 35 -7.72 -17.23 0.12
C GLU A 35 -8.02 -16.51 1.44
N LEU A 36 -8.45 -15.26 1.33
CA LEU A 36 -8.83 -14.39 2.42
C LEU A 36 -10.35 -14.34 2.51
N ASN A 37 -10.90 -14.42 3.72
CA ASN A 37 -12.31 -14.16 3.96
C ASN A 37 -12.65 -12.66 3.81
N ASP A 38 -13.93 -12.34 3.89
CA ASP A 38 -14.47 -10.98 3.77
C ASP A 38 -13.78 -9.97 4.69
N HIS A 39 -13.62 -10.28 5.98
CA HIS A 39 -12.97 -9.39 6.94
C HIS A 39 -11.50 -9.11 6.57
N LEU A 40 -10.71 -10.16 6.29
CA LEU A 40 -9.30 -9.99 5.93
C LEU A 40 -9.12 -9.33 4.57
N ALA A 41 -10.02 -9.61 3.62
CA ALA A 41 -10.04 -8.95 2.32
C ALA A 41 -10.29 -7.45 2.46
N GLN A 42 -11.28 -7.05 3.27
CA GLN A 42 -11.56 -5.65 3.56
C GLN A 42 -10.40 -4.98 4.30
N ASP A 43 -9.82 -5.62 5.32
CA ASP A 43 -8.68 -5.09 6.09
C ASP A 43 -7.45 -4.81 5.21
N ILE A 44 -7.19 -5.67 4.24
CA ILE A 44 -6.10 -5.45 3.27
C ILE A 44 -6.46 -4.33 2.31
N LEU A 45 -7.66 -4.35 1.72
CA LEU A 45 -8.09 -3.33 0.78
C LEU A 45 -8.13 -1.93 1.41
N GLN A 46 -8.58 -1.79 2.66
CA GLN A 46 -8.64 -0.50 3.37
C GLN A 46 -7.27 0.15 3.60
N GLN A 47 -6.17 -0.62 3.51
CA GLN A 47 -4.82 -0.04 3.53
C GLN A 47 -4.50 0.74 2.25
N TRP A 48 -5.24 0.50 1.16
CA TRP A 48 -4.93 1.02 -0.17
C TRP A 48 -6.05 1.89 -0.74
N VAL A 49 -7.30 1.60 -0.41
CA VAL A 49 -8.48 2.23 -1.00
C VAL A 49 -9.48 2.60 0.08
N GLY A 50 -10.34 3.56 -0.25
CA GLY A 50 -11.51 3.82 0.56
C GLY A 50 -12.57 2.77 0.27
N ILE A 51 -13.27 2.33 1.32
CA ILE A 51 -14.41 1.42 1.24
C ILE A 51 -15.63 2.14 1.82
N THR A 52 -16.77 2.03 1.14
CA THR A 52 -18.08 2.44 1.66
C THR A 52 -19.13 1.43 1.26
N GLU A 53 -20.21 1.36 2.02
CA GLU A 53 -21.29 0.38 1.85
C GLU A 53 -22.64 1.11 1.78
N GLU A 54 -23.44 0.75 0.79
CA GLU A 54 -24.79 1.27 0.57
C GLU A 54 -25.65 0.15 -0.05
N ASP A 55 -26.83 -0.10 0.50
CA ASP A 55 -27.80 -1.09 0.00
C ASP A 55 -27.23 -2.49 -0.28
N ASN A 56 -26.37 -3.00 0.61
CA ASN A 56 -25.63 -4.27 0.50
C ASN A 56 -24.55 -4.32 -0.60
N ALA A 57 -24.32 -3.21 -1.31
CA ALA A 57 -23.20 -3.06 -2.22
C ALA A 57 -21.99 -2.47 -1.50
N THR A 58 -20.79 -2.93 -1.87
CA THR A 58 -19.52 -2.35 -1.41
C THR A 58 -18.87 -1.58 -2.55
N TYR A 59 -18.51 -0.33 -2.31
CA TYR A 59 -17.87 0.54 -3.28
C TYR A 59 -16.41 0.81 -2.87
N LEU A 60 -15.51 0.70 -3.85
CA LEU A 60 -14.12 1.11 -3.68
C LEU A 60 -13.89 2.47 -4.32
N TYR A 61 -13.28 3.37 -3.58
CA TYR A 61 -12.93 4.71 -4.06
C TYR A 61 -11.46 5.06 -3.82
N ASN A 62 -10.92 5.91 -4.69
CA ASN A 62 -9.55 6.38 -4.56
C ASN A 62 -9.44 7.36 -3.38
N LEU A 63 -8.48 7.13 -2.47
CA LEU A 63 -8.35 7.94 -1.25
C LEU A 63 -8.01 9.42 -1.53
N THR A 64 -7.35 9.71 -2.65
CA THR A 64 -6.94 11.06 -3.06
C THR A 64 -8.05 11.78 -3.81
N THR A 65 -8.62 11.16 -4.84
CA THR A 65 -9.61 11.81 -5.72
C THR A 65 -11.05 11.65 -5.24
N LYS A 66 -11.31 10.71 -4.32
CA LYS A 66 -12.64 10.30 -3.86
C LYS A 66 -13.55 9.71 -4.94
N ASN A 67 -13.01 9.44 -6.13
CA ASN A 67 -13.77 8.80 -7.21
C ASN A 67 -13.95 7.31 -6.93
N ILE A 68 -15.19 6.83 -7.07
CA ILE A 68 -15.52 5.41 -7.09
C ILE A 68 -14.95 4.79 -8.36
N PHE A 69 -14.30 3.64 -8.24
CA PHE A 69 -13.72 2.92 -9.37
C PHE A 69 -14.11 1.44 -9.42
N CYS A 70 -14.82 0.93 -8.42
CA CYS A 70 -15.32 -0.44 -8.38
C CYS A 70 -16.56 -0.56 -7.49
N GLU A 71 -17.48 -1.44 -7.89
CA GLU A 71 -18.71 -1.79 -7.16
C GLU A 71 -18.80 -3.32 -7.04
N PHE A 72 -19.10 -3.80 -5.85
CA PHE A 72 -19.44 -5.18 -5.57
C PHE A 72 -20.89 -5.27 -5.09
N LYS A 73 -21.81 -5.64 -5.99
CA LYS A 73 -23.26 -5.69 -5.74
C LYS A 73 -23.70 -6.57 -4.57
N SER A 74 -22.88 -7.53 -4.18
CA SER A 74 -23.15 -8.45 -3.06
C SER A 74 -22.08 -8.35 -1.97
N GLY A 75 -21.35 -7.23 -1.97
CA GLY A 75 -20.20 -6.99 -1.11
C GLY A 75 -18.97 -7.85 -1.45
N ILE A 76 -17.94 -7.68 -0.64
CA ILE A 76 -16.70 -8.46 -0.74
C ILE A 76 -16.86 -9.73 0.10
N LYS A 77 -16.57 -10.90 -0.49
CA LYS A 77 -16.71 -12.24 0.11
C LYS A 77 -15.37 -12.93 0.26
N THR A 78 -14.54 -12.87 -0.78
CA THR A 78 -13.22 -13.46 -0.78
C THR A 78 -12.24 -12.53 -1.49
N ALA A 79 -10.96 -12.67 -1.15
CA ALA A 79 -9.90 -12.10 -1.96
C ALA A 79 -8.65 -12.98 -1.93
N GLN A 80 -7.79 -12.83 -2.94
CA GLN A 80 -6.53 -13.54 -3.03
C GLN A 80 -5.49 -12.61 -3.65
N ILE A 81 -4.34 -12.45 -2.99
CA ILE A 81 -3.21 -11.77 -3.64
C ILE A 81 -2.61 -12.77 -4.62
N GLN A 82 -2.62 -12.43 -5.91
CA GLN A 82 -2.02 -13.28 -6.94
C GLN A 82 -0.59 -12.90 -7.25
N ASP A 83 -0.22 -11.62 -7.08
CA ASP A 83 1.12 -11.19 -7.44
C ASP A 83 1.56 -9.96 -6.64
N VAL A 84 2.85 -9.92 -6.35
CA VAL A 84 3.54 -8.77 -5.77
C VAL A 84 4.82 -8.55 -6.55
N ILE A 85 4.80 -7.58 -7.47
CA ILE A 85 5.95 -7.22 -8.30
C ILE A 85 6.63 -5.99 -7.70
N THR A 86 7.94 -6.06 -7.54
CA THR A 86 8.73 -4.91 -7.11
C THR A 86 9.57 -4.39 -8.25
N GLU A 87 9.47 -3.09 -8.51
CA GLU A 87 10.25 -2.37 -9.52
C GLU A 87 11.02 -1.22 -8.85
N SER A 88 11.82 -0.48 -9.63
CA SER A 88 12.56 0.67 -9.11
C SER A 88 11.60 1.73 -8.55
N GLY A 89 11.50 1.79 -7.22
CA GLY A 89 10.69 2.77 -6.48
C GLY A 89 9.21 2.41 -6.29
N THR A 90 8.72 1.31 -6.86
CA THR A 90 7.29 0.94 -6.82
C THR A 90 7.09 -0.53 -6.45
N VAL A 91 6.00 -0.81 -5.73
CA VAL A 91 5.49 -2.15 -5.48
C VAL A 91 4.09 -2.25 -6.09
N HIS A 92 3.90 -3.21 -6.98
CA HIS A 92 2.62 -3.52 -7.59
C HIS A 92 2.02 -4.75 -6.90
N VAL A 93 0.80 -4.61 -6.38
CA VAL A 93 0.04 -5.71 -5.78
C VAL A 93 -1.19 -5.98 -6.63
N ARG A 94 -1.39 -7.24 -7.01
CA ARG A 94 -2.59 -7.72 -7.71
C ARG A 94 -3.42 -8.56 -6.76
N LEU A 95 -4.64 -8.09 -6.48
CA LEU A 95 -5.61 -8.75 -5.63
C LEU A 95 -6.82 -9.15 -6.49
N VAL A 96 -7.17 -10.42 -6.52
CA VAL A 96 -8.43 -10.89 -7.09
C VAL A 96 -9.46 -10.90 -5.97
N VAL A 97 -10.63 -10.30 -6.22
CA VAL A 97 -11.73 -10.17 -5.26
C VAL A 97 -12.96 -10.85 -5.83
N ASN A 98 -13.60 -11.69 -5.02
CA ASN A 98 -14.74 -12.53 -5.39
C ASN A 98 -14.51 -13.36 -6.67
N GLU A 99 -13.27 -13.70 -7.00
CA GLU A 99 -12.87 -14.45 -8.20
C GLU A 99 -13.05 -13.72 -9.56
N PHE A 100 -13.87 -12.66 -9.63
CA PHE A 100 -14.20 -12.00 -10.91
C PHE A 100 -13.68 -10.56 -11.06
N VAL A 101 -13.12 -9.94 -10.01
CA VAL A 101 -12.52 -8.59 -10.10
C VAL A 101 -11.05 -8.63 -9.73
N MET A 102 -10.20 -8.13 -10.62
CA MET A 102 -8.80 -7.85 -10.30
C MET A 102 -8.63 -6.38 -9.91
N ILE A 103 -8.09 -6.15 -8.71
CA ILE A 103 -7.66 -4.85 -8.20
C ILE A 103 -6.14 -4.77 -8.31
N ASN A 104 -5.66 -3.80 -9.08
CA ASN A 104 -4.25 -3.47 -9.23
C ASN A 104 -3.93 -2.22 -8.42
N VAL A 105 -2.96 -2.34 -7.51
CA VAL A 105 -2.49 -1.22 -6.68
C VAL A 105 -1.00 -1.03 -6.91
N ALA A 106 -0.58 0.20 -7.22
CA ALA A 106 0.83 0.58 -7.20
C ALA A 106 1.12 1.45 -5.97
N LEU A 107 2.17 1.09 -5.24
CA LEU A 107 2.56 1.70 -3.98
C LEU A 107 4.00 2.22 -4.10
N CYS A 108 4.27 3.41 -3.60
CA CYS A 108 5.63 3.94 -3.50
C CYS A 108 6.43 3.07 -2.52
N LYS A 109 7.51 2.44 -2.99
CA LYS A 109 8.31 1.48 -2.21
C LYS A 109 8.85 2.08 -0.91
N GLN A 110 9.22 3.37 -0.92
CA GLN A 110 9.78 4.05 0.25
C GLN A 110 8.74 4.41 1.31
N SER A 111 7.50 4.70 0.92
CA SER A 111 6.50 5.29 1.83
C SER A 111 5.27 4.42 2.05
N GLY A 112 5.07 3.37 1.25
CA GLY A 112 3.82 2.59 1.22
C GLY A 112 2.61 3.37 0.70
N LYS A 113 2.78 4.62 0.26
CA LYS A 113 1.67 5.43 -0.24
C LYS A 113 1.20 4.94 -1.61
N VAL A 114 -0.11 4.95 -1.79
CA VAL A 114 -0.78 4.60 -3.04
C VAL A 114 -0.47 5.63 -4.12
N ILE A 115 0.03 5.15 -5.26
CA ILE A 115 0.30 5.95 -6.46
C ILE A 115 -0.93 5.89 -7.37
N TYR A 116 -1.45 4.69 -7.64
CA TYR A 116 -2.70 4.51 -8.38
C TYR A 116 -3.38 3.20 -8.01
N THR A 117 -4.69 3.16 -8.28
CA THR A 117 -5.54 1.98 -8.18
C THR A 117 -6.35 1.81 -9.46
N LYS A 118 -6.58 0.56 -9.86
CA LYS A 118 -7.43 0.23 -11.01
C LYS A 118 -8.14 -1.09 -10.75
N ALA A 119 -9.41 -1.15 -11.13
CA ALA A 119 -10.18 -2.40 -11.19
C ALA A 119 -10.36 -2.87 -12.64
N SER A 120 -10.43 -4.17 -12.83
CA SER A 120 -10.79 -4.81 -14.10
C SER A 120 -11.54 -6.12 -13.84
N HIS A 121 -12.53 -6.42 -14.68
CA HIS A 121 -13.18 -7.73 -14.69
C HIS A 121 -12.21 -8.78 -15.26
N ILE A 122 -12.28 -10.01 -14.75
CA ILE A 122 -11.50 -11.17 -15.22
C ILE A 122 -12.33 -12.01 -16.19
#